data_AF-A0A9E1Q440-F1
#
_entry.id   AF-A0A9E1Q440-F1
#
_cell.length_a   1.000
_cell.length_b   1.000
_cell.length_c   1.000
_cell.angle_alpha   90.00
_cell.angle_beta   90.00
_cell.angle_gamma   90.00
#
_symmetry.space_group_name_H-M   'P 1'
#
loop_
_entity.id
_entity.type
_entity.pdbx_description
1 polymer ?
#
loop_
_entity_poly.entity_id
_entity_poly.type
_entity_poly.pdbx_seq_one_letter_code
_entity_poly.pdbx_strand_id
1 'polypeptide(L)' 'MSRTVDIIVIGGGHAGVEAAWAASSVLPNGTVAFLTMDASTIGVMSCNPAIGGLGKGQIVREIDAL' A
#
# COMPACT_ATOMS: atom_id res chain seq x y z
N MET A 1 18.52 -16.99 -11.56
CA MET A 1 19.02 -15.78 -10.87
C MET A 1 18.06 -15.46 -9.74
N SER A 2 18.51 -15.53 -8.48
CA SER A 2 17.73 -15.02 -7.35
C SER A 2 17.79 -13.50 -7.40
N ARG A 3 16.65 -12.83 -7.54
CA ARG A 3 16.56 -11.38 -7.27
C ARG A 3 16.38 -11.22 -5.77
N THR A 4 17.36 -10.60 -5.11
CA THR A 4 17.23 -10.22 -3.71
C THR A 4 16.28 -9.04 -3.62
N VAL A 5 15.32 -9.12 -2.72
CA VAL A 5 14.34 -8.08 -2.41
C VAL A 5 14.36 -7.88 -0.91
N ASP A 6 14.31 -6.64 -0.46
CA ASP A 6 14.38 -6.30 0.96
C ASP A 6 13.01 -6.50 1.62
N ILE A 7 11.94 -6.14 0.89
CA ILE A 7 10.56 -6.26 1.35
C ILE A 7 9.70 -6.84 0.23
N ILE A 8 8.84 -7.79 0.58
CA ILE A 8 7.80 -8.30 -0.31
C ILE A 8 6.45 -7.94 0.30
N VAL A 9 5.65 -7.16 -0.43
CA VAL A 9 4.27 -6.84 -0.09
C VAL A 9 3.34 -7.67 -0.94
N ILE A 10 2.49 -8.48 -0.29
CA ILE A 10 1.57 -9.40 -0.95
C ILE A 10 0.15 -8.86 -0.81
N GLY A 11 -0.44 -8.48 -1.94
CA GLY A 11 -1.83 -8.03 -2.08
C GLY A 11 -1.94 -6.55 -2.47
N GLY A 12 -2.62 -6.27 -3.57
CA GLY A 12 -2.83 -4.92 -4.11
C GLY A 12 -3.93 -4.08 -3.45
N GLY A 13 -4.36 -4.42 -2.23
CA GLY A 13 -5.42 -3.69 -1.53
C GLY A 13 -4.93 -2.40 -0.85
N HIS A 14 -5.83 -1.64 -0.24
CA HIS A 14 -5.53 -0.37 0.44
C HIS A 14 -4.30 -0.47 1.38
N ALA A 15 -4.27 -1.49 2.24
CA ALA A 15 -3.14 -1.69 3.16
C ALA A 15 -1.83 -2.06 2.44
N GLY A 16 -1.90 -2.82 1.35
CA GLY A 16 -0.72 -3.22 0.57
C GLY A 16 -0.12 -2.05 -0.21
N VAL A 17 -0.96 -1.17 -0.75
CA VAL A 17 -0.50 0.05 -1.42
C VAL A 17 0.25 0.95 -0.45
N GLU A 18 -0.32 1.24 0.72
CA GLU A 18 0.35 2.04 1.76
C GLU A 18 1.63 1.38 2.27
N ALA A 19 1.62 0.06 2.49
CA ALA A 19 2.81 -0.67 2.92
C ALA A 19 3.94 -0.64 1.88
N ALA A 20 3.61 -0.83 0.59
CA ALA A 20 4.58 -0.79 -0.49
C ALA A 20 5.15 0.63 -0.68
N TRP A 21 4.30 1.65 -0.62
CA TRP A 21 4.70 3.05 -0.70
C TRP A 21 5.64 3.41 0.46
N ALA A 22 5.22 3.19 1.70
CA ALA A 22 6.02 3.47 2.89
C ALA A 22 7.37 2.74 2.85
N ALA A 23 7.38 1.43 2.51
CA ALA A 23 8.59 0.64 2.36
C ALA A 23 9.56 1.24 1.31
N SER A 24 9.03 1.68 0.17
CA SER A 24 9.84 2.30 -0.88
C SER A 24 10.43 3.65 -0.46
N SER A 25 9.68 4.42 0.34
CA SER A 25 10.11 5.72 0.86
C SER A 25 11.23 5.61 1.90
N VAL A 26 11.19 4.58 2.76
CA VAL A 26 12.20 4.39 3.82
C VAL A 26 13.44 3.61 3.34
N LEU A 27 13.39 2.99 2.16
CA LEU A 27 14.50 2.26 1.55
C LEU A 27 14.94 2.88 0.21
N PRO A 28 15.69 4.01 0.21
CA PRO A 28 16.07 4.73 -1.01
C PRO A 28 16.84 3.90 -2.05
N ASN A 29 17.57 2.88 -1.57
CA ASN A 29 18.36 1.97 -2.40
C ASN A 29 17.90 0.50 -2.26
N GLY A 30 16.78 0.27 -1.56
CA GLY A 30 16.23 -1.07 -1.38
C GLY A 30 15.27 -1.45 -2.50
N THR A 31 15.02 -2.74 -2.63
CA THR A 31 14.08 -3.29 -3.60
C THR A 31 12.84 -3.79 -2.88
N VAL A 32 11.70 -3.16 -3.18
CA VAL A 32 10.38 -3.60 -2.70
C VAL A 32 9.65 -4.33 -3.83
N ALA A 33 9.30 -5.60 -3.61
CA ALA A 33 8.46 -6.36 -4.53
C ALA A 33 6.99 -6.23 -4.12
N PHE A 34 6.17 -5.64 -5.00
CA PHE A 34 4.73 -5.54 -4.81
C PHE A 34 4.01 -6.55 -5.68
N LEU A 35 3.39 -7.54 -5.06
CA LEU A 35 2.74 -8.66 -5.73
C LEU A 35 1.22 -8.56 -5.57
N THR A 36 0.49 -8.67 -6.67
CA THR A 36 -0.97 -8.75 -6.68
C THR A 36 -1.43 -9.79 -7.71
N MET A 37 -2.58 -10.42 -7.48
CA MET A 37 -3.14 -11.41 -8.40
C MET A 37 -3.64 -10.77 -9.71
N ASP A 38 -4.18 -9.55 -9.61
CA ASP A 38 -4.64 -8.75 -10.74
C ASP A 38 -4.18 -7.30 -10.53
N ALA A 39 -3.45 -6.77 -11.51
CA ALA A 39 -2.96 -5.40 -11.48
C ALA A 39 -4.08 -4.37 -11.73
N SER A 40 -5.16 -4.77 -12.41
CA SER A 40 -6.30 -3.90 -12.69
C SER A 40 -7.15 -3.60 -11.44
N THR A 41 -7.03 -4.42 -10.39
CA THR A 41 -7.77 -4.27 -9.13
C THR A 41 -6.99 -3.59 -8.02
N ILE A 42 -5.80 -3.06 -8.31
CA ILE A 42 -5.00 -2.35 -7.30
C ILE A 42 -5.80 -1.15 -6.77
N GLY A 43 -5.96 -1.08 -5.44
CA GLY A 43 -6.67 0.02 -4.78
C GLY A 43 -8.18 0.05 -5.01
N VAL A 44 -8.80 -1.05 -5.49
CA VAL A 44 -10.25 -1.08 -5.73
C VAL A 44 -11.04 -0.89 -4.43
N MET A 45 -12.03 0.01 -4.46
CA MET A 45 -12.98 0.19 -3.36
C MET A 45 -14.09 -0.87 -3.45
N SER A 46 -13.91 -1.99 -2.76
CA SER A 46 -14.81 -3.16 -2.87
C SER A 46 -16.14 -3.05 -2.13
N CYS A 47 -16.30 -2.07 -1.24
CA CYS A 47 -17.50 -1.89 -0.43
C CYS A 47 -18.29 -0.68 -0.93
N ASN A 48 -17.92 0.52 -0.46
CA ASN A 48 -18.61 1.77 -0.78
C ASN A 48 -17.63 2.80 -1.36
N PRO A 49 -18.08 3.70 -2.25
CA PRO A 49 -17.23 4.70 -2.89
C PRO A 49 -17.01 5.93 -1.98
N ALA A 50 -16.52 5.72 -0.76
CA ALA A 50 -16.31 6.78 0.21
C ALA A 50 -15.04 6.56 1.05
N ILE A 51 -14.29 7.65 1.28
CA ILE A 51 -13.09 7.69 2.12
C ILE A 51 -13.35 8.62 3.30
N GLY A 52 -12.98 8.18 4.51
CA GLY A 52 -13.13 8.97 5.73
C GLY A 52 -14.47 8.77 6.46
N GLY A 53 -14.95 9.83 7.10
CA GLY A 53 -16.06 9.80 8.06
C GLY A 53 -15.59 9.87 9.53
N LEU A 54 -16.51 9.72 10.48
CA LEU A 54 -16.19 9.69 11.91
C LEU A 54 -15.17 8.56 12.20
N GLY A 55 -14.08 8.90 12.86
CA GLY A 55 -12.95 8.00 13.13
C GLY A 55 -12.05 7.75 11.90
N LYS A 56 -12.62 7.25 10.79
CA LYS A 56 -11.87 6.94 9.57
C LYS A 56 -11.16 8.17 8.97
N GLY A 57 -11.79 9.35 9.01
CA GLY A 57 -11.20 10.59 8.52
C GLY A 57 -9.98 11.03 9.32
N GLN A 58 -9.95 10.74 10.63
CA GLN A 58 -8.77 10.99 11.45
C GLN A 58 -7.62 10.07 11.05
N ILE A 59 -7.88 8.76 10.87
CA ILE A 59 -6.87 7.81 10.40
C ILE A 59 -6.31 8.22 9.04
N VAL A 60 -7.15 8.69 8.12
CA VAL A 60 -6.67 9.19 6.81
C VAL A 60 -5.74 10.40 6.99
N ARG A 61 -6.03 11.32 7.92
CA ARG A 61 -5.16 12.46 8.23
C ARG A 61 -3.87 12.06 8.94
N GLU A 62 -3.92 11.03 9.76
CA GLU A 62 -2.73 10.46 10.40
C GLU A 62 -1.82 9.80 9.35
N ILE A 63 -2.38 9.09 8.35
CA ILE A 63 -1.62 8.53 7.23
C ILE A 63 -1.00 9.63 6.37
N ASP A 64 -1.74 10.68 6.04
CA ASP A 64 -1.26 11.86 5.27
C ASP A 64 -0.11 12.60 5.96
N ALA A 65 -0.04 12.54 7.29
CA ALA A 65 1.01 13.19 8.07
C ALA A 65 2.32 12.38 8.17
N LEU A 66 2.29 11.09 7.84
CA LEU A 66 3.45 10.18 7.87
C LEU A 66 4.21 10.17 6.54
#